data_AF-A0A098L8C0-F1
#
_entry.id   AF-A0A098L8C0-F1
#
_cell.length_a   1.000
_cell.length_b   1.000
_cell.length_c   1.000
_cell.angle_alpha   90.00
_cell.angle_beta   90.00
_cell.angle_gamma   90.00
#
_symmetry.space_group_name_H-M   'P 1'
#
loop_
_entity.id
_entity.type
_entity.pdbx_description
1 polymer ?
#
loop_
_entity_poly.entity_id
_entity_poly.type
_entity_poly.pdbx_seq_one_letter_code
_entity_poly.pdbx_strand_id
1 'polypeptide(L)' 'MRVYETAHDICVLPGIYMVARIDGRGFTRLTKEVHQFEAPFECKIQRLYD' A
#
# COMPACT_ATOMS: atom_id res chain seq x y z
N MET A 1 17.90 12.34 20.20
CA MET A 1 16.75 11.97 19.35
C MET A 1 16.83 10.51 18.89
N ARG A 2 17.95 10.04 18.31
CA ARG A 2 18.18 8.63 17.89
C ARG A 2 17.80 7.54 18.89
N VAL A 3 17.96 7.77 20.20
CA VAL A 3 17.59 6.79 21.24
C VAL A 3 16.10 6.45 21.27
N TYR A 4 15.24 7.29 20.68
CA TYR A 4 13.79 7.10 20.65
C TYR A 4 13.29 6.47 19.34
N GLU A 5 14.14 6.38 18.31
CA GLU A 5 13.78 5.80 17.02
C GLU A 5 13.61 4.28 17.15
N THR A 6 14.53 3.62 17.88
CA THR A 6 14.54 2.15 18.02
C THR A 6 13.57 1.63 19.08
N ALA A 7 12.95 2.51 19.87
CA ALA A 7 12.03 2.12 20.94
C ALA A 7 10.77 1.40 20.43
N HIS A 8 10.44 1.53 19.14
CA HIS A 8 9.29 0.91 18.50
C HIS A 8 9.67 0.04 17.30
N ASP A 9 10.93 -0.41 17.21
CA ASP A 9 11.36 -1.32 16.16
C ASP A 9 10.75 -2.70 16.39
N ILE A 10 9.71 -3.00 15.62
CA ILE A 10 9.11 -4.34 15.58
C ILE A 10 9.82 -5.12 14.47
N CYS A 11 10.58 -6.14 14.87
CA CYS A 11 11.29 -7.02 13.94
C CYS A 11 10.52 -8.32 13.73
N VAL A 12 10.54 -8.82 12.49
CA VAL A 12 10.06 -10.18 12.17
C VAL A 12 11.16 -11.18 12.49
N LEU A 13 10.77 -12.35 12.98
CA LEU A 13 11.70 -13.43 13.33
C LEU A 13 12.49 -13.92 12.10
N PRO A 14 13.78 -14.24 12.24
CA PRO A 14 14.54 -14.90 11.19
C PRO A 14 13.97 -16.29 10.85
N GLY A 15 14.11 -16.71 9.60
CA GLY A 15 13.76 -18.07 9.16
C GLY A 15 12.26 -18.31 8.94
N ILE A 16 11.42 -17.27 9.00
CA ILE A 16 10.00 -17.35 8.65
C ILE A 16 9.66 -16.42 7.48
N TYR A 17 8.58 -16.73 6.76
CA TYR A 17 8.08 -15.85 5.71
C TYR A 17 7.37 -14.64 6.31
N MET A 18 7.74 -13.45 5.85
CA MET A 18 7.02 -12.21 6.13
C MET A 18 6.08 -11.88 4.98
N VAL A 19 4.83 -11.54 5.29
CA VAL A 19 3.85 -11.04 4.32
C VAL A 19 3.50 -9.61 4.69
N ALA A 20 3.73 -8.67 3.78
CA ALA A 20 3.29 -7.29 3.91
C ALA A 20 2.12 -7.03 2.95
N ARG A 21 1.02 -6.46 3.48
CA ARG A 21 -0.10 -5.98 2.68
C ARG A 21 -0.05 -4.47 2.58
N ILE A 22 -0.02 -3.96 1.35
CA ILE A 22 -0.07 -2.53 1.05
C ILE A 22 -1.44 -2.26 0.43
N ASP A 23 -2.17 -1.28 0.99
CA ASP A 23 -3.50 -0.91 0.52
C ASP A 23 -3.57 0.61 0.27
N GLY A 24 -4.28 1.00 -0.80
CA GLY A 24 -4.37 2.39 -1.23
C GLY A 24 -5.24 3.22 -0.29
N ARG A 25 -4.63 4.09 0.52
CA ARG A 25 -5.42 4.99 1.39
C ARG A 25 -6.25 5.96 0.55
N GLY A 26 -7.57 5.95 0.76
CA GLY A 26 -8.50 6.87 0.08
C GLY A 26 -8.73 6.53 -1.39
N PHE A 27 -8.52 5.26 -1.78
CA PHE A 27 -8.63 4.82 -3.18
C PHE A 27 -10.02 5.11 -3.78
N THR A 28 -11.09 4.99 -2.99
CA THR A 28 -12.45 5.35 -3.45
C THR A 28 -12.56 6.79 -3.94
N ARG A 29 -11.99 7.76 -3.20
CA ARG A 29 -11.99 9.17 -3.60
C ARG A 29 -11.17 9.36 -4.86
N LEU A 30 -10.00 8.73 -4.91
CA LEU A 30 -9.12 8.77 -6.08
C LEU A 30 -9.85 8.28 -7.34
N THR A 31 -10.58 7.17 -7.24
CA THR A 31 -11.16 6.50 -8.41
C THR A 31 -12.55 6.97 -8.82
N LYS A 32 -13.28 7.67 -7.93
CA LYS A 32 -14.67 8.10 -8.18
C LYS A 32 -14.86 9.60 -8.23
N GLU A 33 -14.03 10.35 -7.50
CA GLU A 33 -14.21 11.80 -7.33
C GLU A 33 -13.09 12.60 -8.01
N VAL A 34 -11.84 12.17 -7.86
CA VAL A 34 -10.67 12.87 -8.42
C VAL A 34 -10.45 12.51 -9.89
N HIS A 35 -10.52 11.21 -10.19
CA HIS A 35 -10.44 10.70 -11.55
C HIS A 35 -11.72 9.93 -11.88
N GLN A 36 -12.18 10.04 -13.12
CA GLN A 36 -13.33 9.29 -13.63
C GLN A 36 -12.82 8.05 -14.36
N PHE A 37 -12.39 7.03 -13.60
CA PHE A 37 -11.97 5.77 -14.21
C PHE A 37 -13.17 4.98 -14.75
N GLU A 38 -12.93 4.24 -15.83
CA GLU A 38 -13.94 3.33 -16.38
C GLU A 38 -14.13 2.11 -15.46
N ALA A 39 -15.39 1.82 -15.16
CA ALA A 39 -15.78 0.66 -14.38
C ALA A 39 -16.14 -0.52 -15.33
N PRO A 40 -15.95 -1.80 -14.93
CA PRO A 40 -15.48 -2.25 -13.62
C PRO A 40 -13.95 -2.27 -13.46
N PHE A 41 -13.18 -2.20 -14.55
CA PHE A 41 -11.72 -2.26 -14.54
C PHE A 41 -11.12 -1.26 -15.53
N GLU A 42 -10.29 -0.37 -15.02
CA GLU A 42 -9.49 0.55 -15.84
C GLU A 42 -8.12 -0.07 -16.12
N CYS A 43 -7.78 -0.24 -17.41
CA CYS A 43 -6.54 -0.90 -17.84
C CYS A 43 -5.25 -0.18 -17.38
N LYS A 44 -5.33 1.13 -17.10
CA LYS A 44 -4.18 1.94 -16.66
C LYS A 44 -3.80 1.67 -15.20
N ILE A 45 -4.77 1.39 -14.33
CA ILE A 45 -4.47 0.95 -12.96
C ILE A 45 -3.85 -0.43 -12.99
N GLN A 46 -4.32 -1.31 -13.88
CA GLN A 46 -3.79 -2.67 -13.99
C GLN A 46 -2.33 -2.69 -14.44
N ARG A 47 -1.92 -1.83 -15.40
CA ARG A 47 -0.54 -1.77 -15.92
C ARG A 47 0.48 -1.08 -15.00
N LEU A 48 0.06 -0.49 -13.88
CA LEU A 48 0.99 0.19 -12.96
C LEU A 48 1.72 -0.81 -12.02
N TYR A 49 1.37 -2.10 -12.10
CA TYR A 49 1.83 -3.15 -11.20
C TYR A 49 2.51 -4.32 -11.92
N ASP A 50 2.81 -4.19 -13.22
CA ASP A 50 3.68 -5.08 -13.99
C ASP A 50 5.13 -4.56 -13.98
#